data_AF-B8KZZ5-F1
#
_entry.id   AF-B8KZZ5-F1
#
_cell.length_a   1.000
_cell.length_b   1.000
_cell.length_c   1.000
_cell.angle_alpha   90.00
_cell.angle_beta   90.00
_cell.angle_gamma   90.00
#
_symmetry.space_group_name_H-M   'P 1'
#
loop_
_entity.id
_entity.type
_entity.pdbx_description
1 polymer ?
#
loop_
_entity_poly.entity_id
_entity_poly.type
_entity_poly.pdbx_seq_one_letter_code
_entity_poly.pdbx_strand_id
1 'polypeptide(L)'
;MDARKISQTKKVFAASASQGKRYAERWCAARLYQGLPLREAVERLTDNTPIQPEPPLPGLPPTREQQQQARRLAEATATATARVREALEPAKPPPPKPRPKDGRKAWVRAGLQQLRRGV
;
A
#
# COMPACT_ATOMS: atom_id res chain seq x y z
N MET A 1 37.87 -7.40 5.08
CA MET A 1 38.05 -8.11 3.80
C MET A 1 38.27 -7.08 2.71
N ASP A 2 39.32 -7.24 1.91
CA ASP A 2 39.70 -6.25 0.90
C ASP A 2 38.92 -6.51 -0.41
N ALA A 3 37.78 -5.84 -0.58
CA ALA A 3 36.85 -6.09 -1.69
C ALA A 3 37.49 -5.91 -3.08
N ARG A 4 38.61 -5.17 -3.17
CA ARG A 4 39.34 -4.89 -4.41
C ARG A 4 40.00 -6.14 -5.02
N LYS A 5 40.33 -7.18 -4.23
CA LYS A 5 40.82 -8.47 -4.76
C LYS A 5 39.71 -9.36 -5.33
N ILE A 6 38.45 -9.08 -4.99
CA ILE A 6 37.29 -9.86 -5.43
C ILE A 6 36.90 -9.50 -6.87
N SER A 7 37.18 -8.26 -7.30
CA SER A 7 36.73 -7.69 -8.58
C SER A 7 37.69 -7.85 -9.76
N GLN A 8 38.71 -8.72 -9.69
CA GLN A 8 39.53 -9.01 -10.87
C GLN A 8 38.71 -9.75 -11.93
N THR A 9 38.36 -9.06 -13.00
CA THR A 9 37.61 -9.62 -14.13
C THR A 9 38.45 -10.67 -14.86
N LYS A 10 38.25 -11.94 -14.54
CA LYS A 10 38.90 -13.06 -15.24
C LYS A 10 38.01 -13.51 -16.40
N LYS A 11 38.45 -13.27 -17.63
CA LYS A 11 37.78 -13.80 -18.84
C LYS A 11 38.35 -15.19 -19.15
N VAL A 12 37.48 -16.19 -19.24
CA VAL A 12 37.85 -17.58 -19.56
C VAL A 12 36.87 -18.10 -20.60
N PHE A 13 37.38 -18.73 -21.66
CA PHE A 13 36.54 -19.43 -22.63
C PHE A 13 35.97 -20.70 -22.00
N ALA A 14 34.67 -20.94 -22.19
CA ALA A 14 34.01 -22.16 -21.76
C ALA A 14 33.45 -22.89 -22.98
N ALA A 15 33.52 -24.22 -22.99
CA ALA A 15 32.96 -25.02 -24.09
C ALA A 15 31.42 -25.03 -24.08
N SER A 16 30.79 -24.66 -22.95
CA SER A 16 29.34 -24.52 -22.82
C SER A 16 28.96 -23.54 -21.70
N ALA A 17 27.72 -23.04 -21.74
CA ALA A 17 27.16 -22.20 -20.69
C ALA A 17 27.16 -22.91 -19.32
N SER A 18 26.81 -24.20 -19.28
CA SER A 18 26.82 -25.01 -18.05
C SER A 18 28.22 -25.12 -17.44
N GLN A 19 29.25 -25.30 -18.28
CA GLN A 19 30.64 -25.32 -17.81
C GLN A 19 31.08 -23.95 -17.30
N GLY A 20 30.72 -22.88 -18.01
CA GLY A 20 30.99 -21.50 -17.59
C GLY A 20 30.33 -21.17 -16.24
N LYS A 21 29.08 -21.60 -16.03
CA LYS A 21 28.37 -21.45 -14.75
C LYS A 21 29.09 -22.16 -13.61
N ARG A 22 29.43 -23.45 -13.77
CA ARG A 22 30.17 -24.22 -12.74
C ARG A 22 31.52 -23.58 -12.40
N TYR A 23 32.20 -23.03 -13.41
CA TYR A 23 33.45 -22.30 -13.19
C TYR A 23 33.22 -21.04 -12.36
N ALA A 24 32.23 -20.23 -12.72
CA ALA A 24 31.89 -19.01 -12.00
C ALA A 24 31.49 -19.29 -10.54
N GLU A 25 30.65 -20.30 -10.30
CA GLU A 25 30.24 -20.74 -8.96
C GLU A 25 31.45 -21.09 -8.10
N ARG A 26 32.35 -21.94 -8.61
CA ARG A 26 33.58 -22.33 -7.88
C ARG A 26 34.51 -21.14 -7.64
N TRP A 27 34.63 -20.24 -8.61
CA TRP A 27 35.49 -19.05 -8.53
C TRP A 27 34.97 -18.04 -7.50
N CYS A 28 33.66 -17.85 -7.43
CA CYS A 28 32.99 -17.02 -6.43
C CYS A 28 33.07 -17.68 -5.04
N ALA A 29 32.77 -18.97 -4.93
CA ALA A 29 32.78 -19.72 -3.68
C ALA A 29 34.16 -19.67 -2.99
N ALA A 30 35.25 -19.89 -3.74
CA ALA A 30 36.61 -19.83 -3.22
C ALA A 30 37.00 -18.45 -2.66
N ARG A 31 36.41 -17.37 -3.16
CA ARG A 31 36.68 -16.00 -2.71
C ARG A 31 35.79 -15.54 -1.56
N LEU A 32 34.51 -15.93 -1.58
CA LEU A 32 33.54 -15.52 -0.57
C LEU A 32 33.67 -16.35 0.71
N TYR A 33 33.98 -17.64 0.60
CA TYR A 33 34.04 -18.57 1.73
C TYR A 33 35.44 -19.15 1.91
N GLN A 34 36.43 -18.29 2.14
CA GLN A 34 37.86 -18.68 2.19
C GLN A 34 38.21 -19.67 3.32
N GLY A 35 37.36 -19.80 4.34
CA GLY A 35 37.54 -20.75 5.45
C GLY A 35 36.81 -22.07 5.30
N LEU A 36 36.06 -22.29 4.21
CA LEU A 36 35.30 -23.52 3.97
C LEU A 36 35.93 -24.35 2.86
N PRO A 37 35.82 -25.69 2.90
CA PRO A 37 36.21 -26.53 1.79
C PRO A 37 35.37 -26.16 0.55
N LEU A 38 35.98 -26.17 -0.64
CA LEU A 38 35.35 -25.65 -1.86
C LEU A 38 33.98 -26.29 -2.16
N ARG A 39 33.81 -27.58 -1.85
CA ARG A 39 32.54 -28.28 -2.03
C ARG A 39 31.42 -27.64 -1.20
N GLU A 40 31.67 -27.46 0.10
CA GLU A 40 30.72 -26.84 1.03
C GLU A 40 30.48 -25.36 0.71
N ALA A 41 31.54 -24.65 0.31
CA ALA A 41 31.45 -23.27 -0.14
C ALA A 41 30.54 -23.12 -1.37
N VAL A 42 30.64 -24.04 -2.34
CA VAL A 42 29.75 -24.07 -3.51
C VAL A 42 28.33 -24.44 -3.08
N GLU A 43 28.15 -25.46 -2.25
CA GLU A 43 26.83 -25.85 -1.73
C GLU A 43 26.14 -24.66 -1.07
N ARG A 44 26.82 -23.96 -0.16
CA ARG A 44 26.32 -22.76 0.52
C ARG A 44 26.07 -21.58 -0.42
N LEU A 45 26.87 -21.43 -1.49
CA LEU A 45 26.66 -20.39 -2.49
C LEU A 45 25.44 -20.67 -3.38
N THR A 46 25.21 -21.94 -3.71
CA THR A 46 24.10 -22.40 -4.57
C THR A 46 22.86 -22.79 -3.78
N ASP A 47 22.92 -22.73 -2.45
CA ASP A 47 21.79 -22.99 -1.60
C ASP A 47 20.74 -21.91 -1.84
N ASN A 48 19.67 -22.31 -2.54
CA ASN A 48 18.51 -21.47 -2.82
C ASN A 48 17.37 -21.78 -1.84
N THR A 49 17.65 -22.50 -0.74
CA THR A 49 16.69 -22.66 0.34
C THR A 49 16.18 -21.27 0.73
N PRO A 50 14.88 -21.00 0.54
CA PRO A 50 14.33 -19.70 0.90
C PRO A 50 14.64 -19.44 2.37
N ILE A 51 15.27 -18.30 2.66
CA ILE A 51 15.45 -17.85 4.03
C ILE A 51 14.04 -17.61 4.54
N GLN A 52 13.51 -18.57 5.30
CA GLN A 52 12.26 -18.40 6.02
C GLN A 52 12.49 -17.24 6.99
N PRO A 53 11.76 -16.12 6.86
CA PRO A 53 11.86 -15.06 7.83
C PRO A 53 11.51 -15.65 9.20
N GLU A 54 12.35 -15.40 10.19
CA GLU A 54 12.10 -15.85 11.54
C GLU A 54 10.72 -15.31 11.97
N PRO A 55 9.85 -16.15 12.58
CA PRO A 55 8.55 -15.68 13.03
C PRO A 55 8.76 -14.47 13.96
N PRO A 56 7.95 -13.41 13.83
CA PRO A 56 8.13 -12.21 14.62
C PRO A 56 8.11 -12.60 16.11
N LEU A 57 9.14 -12.18 16.84
CA LEU A 57 9.23 -12.44 18.28
C LEU A 57 7.93 -11.98 18.95
N PRO A 58 7.37 -12.76 19.90
CA PRO A 58 6.19 -12.35 20.64
C PRO A 58 6.48 -11.00 21.32
N GLY A 59 5.76 -9.96 20.89
CA GLY A 59 6.00 -8.60 21.34
C GLY A 59 5.74 -8.45 22.85
N LEU A 60 6.59 -7.70 23.53
CA LEU A 60 6.36 -7.32 24.92
C LEU A 60 5.03 -6.55 25.04
N PRO A 61 4.28 -6.73 26.14
CA PRO A 61 3.09 -5.91 26.37
C PRO A 61 3.48 -4.43 26.41
N PRO A 62 2.68 -3.54 25.80
CA PRO A 62 3.02 -2.13 25.69
C PRO A 62 3.16 -1.49 27.07
N THR A 63 4.23 -0.73 27.26
CA THR A 63 4.49 -0.03 28.52
C THR A 63 3.42 1.03 28.77
N ARG A 64 3.23 1.44 30.02
CA ARG A 64 2.23 2.48 30.38
C ARG A 64 2.45 3.78 29.61
N GLU A 65 3.70 4.16 29.36
CA GLU A 65 4.06 5.34 28.59
C GLU A 65 3.64 5.21 27.12
N GLN A 66 3.86 4.05 26.51
CA GLN A 66 3.40 3.77 25.14
C GLN A 66 1.88 3.82 25.05
N GLN A 67 1.18 3.29 26.06
CA GLN A 67 -0.29 3.39 26.12
C GLN A 67 -0.75 4.84 26.24
N GLN A 68 -0.06 5.67 27.02
CA GLN A 68 -0.39 7.09 27.16
C GLN A 68 -0.06 7.88 25.89
N GLN A 69 1.00 7.54 25.17
CA GLN A 69 1.31 8.11 23.85
C GLN A 69 0.24 7.72 22.82
N ALA A 70 -0.16 6.44 22.79
CA ALA A 70 -1.22 5.97 21.90
C ALA A 70 -2.56 6.67 22.17
N ARG A 71 -2.91 6.90 23.45
CA ARG A 71 -4.10 7.68 23.83
C ARG A 71 -4.02 9.13 23.35
N ARG A 72 -2.89 9.81 23.60
CA ARG A 72 -2.67 11.19 23.11
C ARG A 72 -2.77 11.27 21.58
N LEU A 73 -2.21 10.29 20.88
CA LEU A 73 -2.29 10.21 19.42
C LEU A 73 -3.73 9.99 18.95
N ALA A 74 -4.48 9.11 19.61
CA ALA A 74 -5.88 8.84 19.28
C ALA A 74 -6.77 10.09 19.50
N GLU A 75 -6.57 10.82 20.60
CA GLU A 75 -7.29 12.06 20.90
C GLU A 75 -6.99 13.15 19.85
N ALA A 76 -5.72 13.32 19.48
CA ALA A 76 -5.32 14.25 18.42
C ALA A 76 -5.93 13.86 17.06
N THR A 77 -5.91 12.56 16.75
CA THR A 77 -6.45 12.02 15.48
C THR A 77 -7.97 12.19 15.43
N ALA A 78 -8.68 11.96 16.52
CA ALA A 78 -10.13 12.19 16.61
C ALA A 78 -10.48 13.66 16.36
N THR A 79 -9.72 14.57 16.99
CA THR A 79 -9.90 16.02 16.81
C THR A 79 -9.64 16.44 15.35
N ALA A 80 -8.57 15.94 14.72
CA ALA A 80 -8.26 16.22 13.33
C ALA A 80 -9.34 15.68 12.38
N THR A 81 -9.81 14.46 12.63
CA THR A 81 -10.86 13.82 11.82
C THR A 81 -12.18 14.57 11.92
N ALA A 82 -12.53 15.08 13.11
CA ALA A 82 -13.74 15.89 13.30
C ALA A 82 -13.69 17.19 12.48
N ARG A 83 -12.55 17.89 12.47
CA ARG A 83 -12.37 19.10 11.65
C ARG A 83 -12.46 18.81 10.16
N VAL A 84 -11.84 17.71 9.70
CA VAL A 84 -11.93 17.30 8.30
C VAL A 84 -13.38 16.97 7.94
N ARG A 85 -14.10 16.25 8.80
CA ARG A 85 -15.50 15.92 8.58
C ARG A 85 -16.39 17.17 8.50
N GLU A 86 -16.18 18.14 9.39
CA GLU A 86 -16.89 19.42 9.37
C GLU A 86 -16.60 20.21 8.09
N ALA A 87 -15.34 20.27 7.65
CA ALA A 87 -14.97 20.94 6.41
C ALA A 87 -15.54 20.27 5.15
N LEU A 88 -15.82 18.96 5.22
CA LEU A 88 -16.39 18.17 4.13
C LEU A 88 -17.91 18.02 4.21
N GLU A 89 -18.58 18.54 5.25
CA GLU A 89 -20.04 18.53 5.33
C GLU A 89 -20.61 19.40 4.19
N PRO A 90 -21.47 18.84 3.33
CA PRO A 90 -22.03 19.58 2.20
C PRO A 90 -22.93 20.72 2.70
N ALA A 91 -22.74 21.92 2.14
CA ALA A 91 -23.55 23.08 2.47
C ALA A 91 -25.05 22.78 2.29
N LYS A 92 -25.84 23.15 3.31
CA LYS A 92 -27.30 22.97 3.30
C LYS A 92 -27.88 23.60 2.02
N PRO A 93 -28.63 22.84 1.20
CA PRO A 93 -29.16 23.38 -0.04
C PRO A 93 -30.09 24.56 0.25
N PRO A 94 -30.09 25.60 -0.61
CA PRO A 94 -30.98 26.75 -0.44
C PRO A 94 -32.44 26.27 -0.45
N PRO A 95 -33.35 26.97 0.26
CA PRO A 95 -34.76 26.61 0.28
C PRO A 95 -35.30 26.53 -1.16
N PRO A 96 -36.08 25.48 -1.50
CA PRO A 96 -36.60 25.33 -2.85
C PRO A 96 -37.46 26.54 -3.20
N LYS A 97 -37.22 27.11 -4.39
CA LYS A 97 -38.02 28.23 -4.91
C LYS A 97 -39.51 27.87 -4.85
N PRO A 98 -40.39 28.82 -4.47
CA PRO A 98 -41.83 28.55 -4.42
C PRO A 98 -42.28 28.04 -5.78
N ARG A 99 -42.93 26.88 -5.76
CA ARG A 99 -43.38 26.15 -6.94
C ARG A 99 -44.19 27.12 -7.82
N PRO A 100 -43.87 27.29 -9.11
CA PRO A 100 -44.70 28.09 -10.00
C PRO A 100 -46.13 27.56 -9.91
N LYS A 101 -47.10 28.41 -9.55
CA LYS A 101 -48.52 28.04 -9.66
C LYS A 101 -48.74 27.68 -11.12
N ASP A 102 -48.99 26.40 -11.41
CA ASP A 102 -49.28 25.92 -12.75
C ASP A 102 -50.40 26.77 -13.36
N GLY A 103 -50.05 27.73 -14.22
CA GLY A 103 -51.02 28.56 -14.94
C GLY A 103 -51.98 27.68 -15.74
N ARG A 104 -51.49 26.52 -16.21
CA ARG A 104 -52.28 25.47 -16.85
C ARG A 104 -53.36 24.89 -15.93
N LYS A 105 -53.06 24.63 -14.64
CA LYS A 105 -54.07 24.15 -13.68
C LYS A 105 -55.08 25.24 -13.33
N ALA A 106 -54.64 26.50 -13.26
CA ALA A 106 -55.54 27.63 -13.07
C ALA A 106 -56.50 27.78 -14.26
N TRP A 107 -55.99 27.65 -15.49
CA TRP A 107 -56.78 27.72 -16.72
C TRP A 107 -57.77 26.55 -16.85
N VAL A 108 -57.33 25.32 -16.53
CA VAL A 108 -58.22 24.14 -16.50
C VAL A 108 -59.32 24.30 -15.43
N ARG A 109 -59.00 24.82 -14.24
CA ARG A 109 -60.02 25.12 -13.22
C ARG A 109 -60.99 26.22 -13.65
N ALA A 110 -60.51 27.25 -14.35
CA ALA A 110 -61.35 28.31 -14.89
C ALA A 110 -62.28 27.80 -15.99
N GLY A 111 -61.78 26.97 -16.92
CA GLY A 111 -62.61 26.31 -17.93
C GLY A 111 -63.67 25.38 -17.34
N LEU A 112 -63.31 24.63 -16.29
CA LEU A 112 -64.26 23.78 -15.57
C LEU A 112 -65.33 24.59 -14.82
N GLN A 113 -64.99 25.77 -14.28
CA GLN A 113 -65.98 26.68 -13.67
C GLN A 113 -66.91 27.30 -14.70
N GLN A 114 -66.42 27.65 -15.90
CA GLN A 114 -67.26 28.15 -16.98
C GLN A 114 -68.27 27.09 -17.44
N LEU A 115 -67.85 25.83 -17.57
CA LEU A 115 -68.75 24.71 -17.89
C LEU A 115 -69.78 24.44 -16.79
N ARG A 116 -69.41 24.60 -15.51
CA ARG A 116 -70.35 24.46 -14.38
C ARG A 116 -71.34 25.60 -14.23
N ARG A 117 -71.08 26.78 -14.83
CA ARG A 117 -71.98 27.94 -14.81
C ARG A 117 -72.88 28.03 -16.05
N GLY A 118 -72.79 27.06 -16.97
CA GLY A 118 -73.67 26.94 -18.12
C GLY A 118 -74.84 25.99 -17.87
N VAL A 119 -75.82 26.45 -17.10
CA VAL A 119 -77.29 26.27 -17.29
C VAL A 119 -77.93 27.58 -16.84
#